data_AF-A0A060CC88-F1
#
_entry.id   AF-A0A060CC88-F1
#
_cell.length_a   1.000
_cell.length_b   1.000
_cell.length_c   1.000
_cell.angle_alpha   90.00
_cell.angle_beta   90.00
_cell.angle_gamma   90.00
#
_symmetry.space_group_name_H-M   'P 1'
#
loop_
_entity.id
_entity.type
_entity.pdbx_description
1 polymer ?
#
loop_
_entity_poly.entity_id
_entity_poly.type
_entity_poly.pdbx_seq_one_letter_code
_entity_poly.pdbx_strand_id
1 'polypeptide(L)'
;MRRVSWSDIPGWETEDHAAAWAAFAVTAHLIGMKDMSRVHPTPRQAFETLFDPYEVVPAGKAFFTGYYEPEIAGSLHRSARFTAALYAKPPGLKPPAKWHSRAEIAAGNLLAGQEIAWVETPVDAF
;
A
#
# COMPACT_ATOMS: atom_id res chain seq x y z
N MET A 1 -19.19 -4.03 -16.72
CA MET A 1 -18.70 -5.31 -16.18
C MET A 1 -19.57 -6.43 -16.74
N ARG A 2 -19.02 -7.63 -16.93
CA ARG A 2 -19.72 -8.82 -17.44
C ARG A 2 -19.54 -9.97 -16.45
N ARG A 3 -20.62 -10.62 -16.01
CA ARG A 3 -20.51 -11.80 -15.14
C ARG A 3 -19.88 -12.96 -15.93
N VAL A 4 -18.98 -13.70 -15.31
CA VAL A 4 -18.33 -14.89 -15.87
C VAL A 4 -18.46 -16.07 -14.91
N SER A 5 -18.04 -17.26 -15.31
CA SER A 5 -17.88 -18.40 -14.40
C SER A 5 -16.47 -18.42 -13.81
N TRP A 6 -16.28 -19.09 -12.68
CA TRP A 6 -14.95 -19.28 -12.08
C TRP A 6 -13.99 -20.02 -13.02
N SER A 7 -14.50 -20.97 -13.81
CA SER A 7 -13.71 -21.69 -14.82
C SER A 7 -13.30 -20.82 -16.02
N ASP A 8 -13.91 -19.64 -16.21
CA ASP A 8 -13.50 -18.69 -17.24
C ASP A 8 -12.28 -17.86 -16.82
N ILE A 9 -11.86 -17.90 -15.54
CA ILE A 9 -10.72 -17.14 -15.03
C ILE A 9 -9.43 -17.95 -15.27
N PRO A 10 -8.51 -17.48 -16.13
CA PRO A 10 -7.25 -18.18 -16.37
C PRO A 10 -6.43 -18.28 -15.07
N GLY A 11 -5.95 -19.49 -14.77
CA GLY A 11 -5.13 -19.75 -13.58
C GLY A 11 -5.92 -20.05 -12.30
N TRP A 12 -7.25 -19.88 -12.29
CA TRP A 12 -8.07 -20.12 -11.10
C TRP A 12 -7.84 -21.50 -10.48
N GLU A 13 -7.83 -22.56 -11.28
CA GLU A 13 -7.65 -23.94 -10.79
C GLU A 13 -6.33 -24.19 -10.04
N THR A 14 -5.28 -23.44 -10.39
CA THR A 14 -3.90 -23.65 -9.92
C THR A 14 -3.40 -22.57 -8.97
N GLU A 15 -4.24 -21.58 -8.63
CA GLU A 15 -3.90 -20.47 -7.75
C GLU A 15 -3.61 -20.94 -6.32
N ASP A 16 -2.73 -20.22 -5.62
CA ASP A 16 -2.56 -20.35 -4.17
C ASP A 16 -3.70 -19.60 -3.46
N HIS A 17 -4.85 -20.24 -3.42
CA HIS A 17 -6.04 -19.70 -2.77
C HIS A 17 -5.82 -19.46 -1.27
N ALA A 18 -4.91 -20.20 -0.62
CA ALA A 18 -4.61 -19.99 0.79
C ALA A 18 -3.90 -18.64 0.98
N ALA A 19 -2.91 -18.32 0.14
CA ALA A 19 -2.26 -17.00 0.13
C ALA A 19 -3.25 -15.88 -0.23
N ALA A 20 -4.09 -16.08 -1.25
CA ALA A 20 -5.12 -15.09 -1.64
C ALA A 20 -6.12 -14.83 -0.50
N TRP A 21 -6.57 -15.89 0.20
CA TRP A 21 -7.46 -15.76 1.35
C TRP A 21 -6.78 -15.06 2.53
N ALA A 22 -5.52 -15.41 2.82
CA ALA A 22 -4.76 -14.74 3.87
C ALA A 22 -4.63 -13.23 3.60
N ALA A 23 -4.41 -12.84 2.34
CA ALA A 23 -4.40 -11.45 1.91
C ALA A 23 -5.77 -10.77 2.09
N PHE A 24 -6.86 -11.41 1.64
CA PHE A 24 -8.23 -10.92 1.85
C PHE A 24 -8.55 -10.69 3.34
N ALA A 25 -8.18 -11.64 4.20
CA ALA A 25 -8.45 -11.58 5.64
C ALA A 25 -7.75 -10.41 6.36
N VAL A 26 -6.69 -9.81 5.78
CA VAL A 26 -6.02 -8.63 6.36
C VAL A 26 -7.00 -7.45 6.49
N THR A 27 -7.88 -7.26 5.51
CA THR A 27 -8.75 -6.08 5.41
C THR A 27 -10.24 -6.41 5.28
N ALA A 28 -10.65 -7.68 5.34
CA ALA A 28 -12.05 -8.10 5.28
C ALA A 28 -12.97 -7.34 6.26
N HIS A 29 -12.46 -6.99 7.44
CA HIS A 29 -13.20 -6.20 8.44
C HIS A 29 -13.63 -4.81 7.93
N LEU A 30 -12.89 -4.21 6.99
CA LEU A 30 -13.22 -2.90 6.40
C LEU A 30 -14.50 -2.94 5.56
N ILE A 31 -14.87 -4.12 5.05
CA ILE A 31 -16.11 -4.35 4.29
C ILE A 31 -17.19 -5.06 5.12
N GLY A 32 -17.04 -5.08 6.45
CA GLY A 32 -18.03 -5.66 7.36
C GLY A 32 -17.92 -7.18 7.53
N MET A 33 -16.98 -7.85 6.88
CA MET A 33 -16.71 -9.29 7.05
C MET A 33 -15.76 -9.49 8.23
N LYS A 34 -16.35 -9.66 9.41
CA LYS A 34 -15.61 -9.87 10.68
C LYS A 34 -15.21 -11.33 10.84
N ASP A 35 -14.25 -11.56 11.73
CA ASP A 35 -13.83 -12.89 12.18
C ASP A 35 -13.34 -13.84 11.07
N MET A 36 -12.84 -13.26 9.97
CA MET A 36 -12.22 -14.04 8.91
C MET A 36 -10.83 -14.50 9.35
N SER A 37 -10.69 -15.81 9.58
CA SER A 37 -9.41 -16.44 9.84
C SER A 37 -8.47 -16.26 8.65
N ARG A 38 -7.21 -15.91 8.91
CA ARG A 38 -6.15 -15.87 7.88
C ARG A 38 -5.90 -17.24 7.25
N VAL A 39 -6.15 -18.32 7.99
CA VAL A 39 -6.06 -19.69 7.50
C VAL A 39 -7.47 -20.24 7.36
N HIS A 40 -7.88 -20.56 6.13
CA HIS A 40 -9.17 -21.19 5.84
C HIS A 40 -8.95 -22.62 5.35
N PRO A 41 -9.74 -23.62 5.79
CA PRO A 41 -9.54 -25.01 5.39
C PRO A 41 -9.85 -25.26 3.90
N THR A 42 -10.75 -24.48 3.31
CA THR A 42 -11.18 -24.61 1.90
C THR A 42 -11.23 -23.24 1.21
N PRO A 43 -10.09 -22.54 1.05
CA PRO A 43 -10.06 -21.13 0.67
C PRO A 43 -10.67 -20.88 -0.73
N ARG A 44 -10.46 -21.81 -1.68
CA ARG A 44 -11.11 -21.75 -2.99
C ARG A 44 -12.64 -21.74 -2.90
N GLN A 45 -13.22 -22.70 -2.18
CA GLN A 45 -14.67 -22.81 -2.02
C GLN A 45 -15.24 -21.58 -1.30
N ALA A 46 -14.47 -20.97 -0.39
CA ALA A 46 -14.88 -19.74 0.27
C ALA A 46 -15.03 -18.59 -0.75
N PHE A 47 -14.06 -18.41 -1.66
CA PHE A 47 -14.21 -17.44 -2.74
C PHE A 47 -15.42 -17.75 -3.64
N GLU A 48 -15.57 -19.00 -4.06
CA GLU A 48 -16.66 -19.43 -4.95
C GLU A 48 -18.06 -19.28 -4.33
N THR A 49 -18.16 -19.31 -2.99
CA THR A 49 -19.42 -19.16 -2.25
C THR A 49 -19.73 -17.70 -1.92
N LEU A 50 -18.71 -16.91 -1.61
CA LEU A 50 -18.88 -15.56 -1.05
C LEU A 50 -18.83 -14.45 -2.12
N PHE A 51 -18.31 -14.75 -3.32
CA PHE A 51 -18.09 -13.77 -4.37
C PHE A 51 -18.64 -14.23 -5.72
N ASP A 52 -18.99 -13.27 -6.55
CA ASP A 52 -19.32 -13.47 -7.97
C ASP A 52 -18.19 -12.89 -8.83
N PRO A 53 -17.64 -13.65 -9.80
CA PRO A 53 -16.61 -13.13 -10.68
C PRO A 53 -17.22 -12.28 -11.81
N TYR A 54 -16.63 -11.10 -12.01
CA TYR A 54 -16.99 -10.18 -13.09
C TYR A 54 -15.73 -9.75 -13.86
N GLU A 55 -15.82 -9.81 -15.17
CA GLU A 55 -14.84 -9.23 -16.07
C GLU A 55 -15.10 -7.72 -16.25
N VAL A 56 -14.04 -6.91 -16.18
CA VAL A 56 -14.08 -5.48 -16.48
C VAL A 56 -14.00 -5.29 -18.01
N VAL A 57 -14.95 -4.54 -18.58
CA VAL A 57 -15.12 -4.38 -20.03
C VAL A 57 -15.06 -2.89 -20.46
N PRO A 58 -14.67 -2.56 -21.72
CA PRO A 58 -14.32 -3.48 -22.81
C PRO A 58 -13.08 -4.31 -22.48
N ALA A 59 -13.13 -5.59 -22.83
CA ALA A 59 -11.96 -6.45 -22.71
C ALA A 59 -10.82 -5.83 -23.53
N GLY A 60 -9.68 -5.62 -22.89
CA GLY A 60 -8.53 -4.94 -23.47
C GLY A 60 -7.26 -5.29 -22.71
N LYS A 61 -6.10 -4.79 -23.16
CA LYS A 61 -4.84 -5.00 -22.45
C LYS A 61 -4.85 -4.20 -21.16
N ALA A 62 -5.23 -4.84 -20.05
CA ALA A 62 -4.96 -4.30 -18.72
C ALA A 62 -3.45 -4.02 -18.61
N PHE A 63 -3.09 -2.83 -18.13
CA PHE A 63 -1.71 -2.44 -17.92
C PHE A 63 -1.38 -2.61 -16.44
N PHE A 64 -0.52 -3.58 -16.13
CA PHE A 64 -0.08 -3.86 -14.77
C PHE A 64 1.26 -3.19 -14.49
N THR A 65 1.35 -2.53 -13.34
CA THR A 65 2.58 -1.94 -12.81
C THR A 65 2.85 -2.47 -11.41
N GLY A 66 4.10 -2.41 -10.96
CA GLY A 66 4.48 -2.74 -9.60
C GLY A 66 4.86 -1.51 -8.78
N TYR A 67 4.61 -1.57 -7.48
CA TYR A 67 5.24 -0.70 -6.48
C TYR A 67 5.81 -1.59 -5.38
N TYR A 68 6.76 -1.06 -4.60
CA TYR A 68 7.37 -1.76 -3.48
C TYR A 68 7.63 -0.77 -2.35
N GLU A 69 7.91 -1.30 -1.15
CA GLU A 69 8.39 -0.52 -0.01
C GLU A 69 9.92 -0.58 0.00
N PRO A 70 10.64 0.54 -0.21
CA PRO A 70 12.10 0.54 -0.21
C PRO A 70 12.66 0.36 1.20
N GLU A 71 13.74 -0.40 1.32
CA GLU A 71 14.52 -0.52 2.55
C GLU A 71 15.72 0.45 2.49
N ILE A 72 15.79 1.39 3.42
CA ILE A 72 16.79 2.47 3.44
C ILE A 72 17.47 2.50 4.81
N ALA A 73 18.80 2.55 4.81
CA ALA A 73 19.57 2.72 6.04
C ALA A 73 19.30 4.09 6.68
N GLY A 74 18.98 4.08 7.97
CA GLY A 74 18.66 5.31 8.70
C GLY A 74 19.07 5.27 10.17
N SER A 75 18.97 6.44 10.81
CA SER A 75 19.26 6.66 12.22
C SER A 75 18.20 7.55 12.86
N LEU A 76 17.85 7.27 14.11
CA LEU A 76 16.99 8.16 14.90
C LEU A 76 17.68 9.46 15.31
N HIS A 77 19.02 9.52 15.19
CA HIS A 77 19.82 10.69 15.53
C HIS A 77 20.69 11.13 14.35
N ARG A 78 20.74 12.44 14.10
CA ARG A 78 21.60 13.04 13.09
C ARG A 78 23.06 12.72 13.38
N SER A 79 23.83 12.41 12.34
CA SER A 79 25.26 12.15 12.44
C SER A 79 26.00 12.63 11.19
N ALA A 80 27.33 12.44 11.14
CA ALA A 80 28.10 12.71 9.92
C ALA A 80 27.69 11.82 8.74
N ARG A 81 27.18 10.60 8.99
CA ARG A 81 26.71 9.67 7.95
C ARG A 81 25.24 9.92 7.59
N PHE A 82 24.37 10.12 8.58
CA PHE A 82 22.93 10.29 8.40
C PHE A 82 22.58 11.78 8.54
N THR A 83 22.51 12.46 7.39
CA THR A 83 22.43 13.94 7.33
C THR A 83 21.15 14.49 6.72
N ALA A 84 20.34 13.67 6.04
CA ALA A 84 19.09 14.06 5.42
C ALA A 84 17.89 13.60 6.25
N ALA A 85 17.01 14.51 6.66
CA ALA A 85 15.89 14.17 7.54
C ALA A 85 14.67 13.67 6.75
N LEU A 86 14.03 12.63 7.29
CA LEU A 86 12.64 12.29 7.02
C LEU A 86 11.78 13.01 8.07
N TYR A 87 10.69 13.64 7.64
CA TYR A 87 9.85 14.46 8.50
C TYR A 87 8.47 13.86 8.72
N ALA A 88 7.94 14.02 9.94
CA ALA A 88 6.54 13.80 10.25
C ALA A 88 5.65 14.82 9.53
N LYS A 89 4.34 14.55 9.52
CA LYS A 89 3.34 15.54 9.11
C LYS A 89 3.45 16.77 10.03
N PRO A 90 3.57 18.01 9.49
CA PRO A 90 3.68 19.20 10.32
C PRO A 90 2.41 19.45 11.14
N PRO A 91 2.55 19.96 12.38
CA PRO A 91 1.42 20.30 13.22
C PRO A 91 0.59 21.42 12.58
N GLY A 92 -0.73 21.34 12.69
CA GLY A 92 -1.64 22.36 12.16
C GLY A 92 -1.93 22.25 10.66
N LEU A 93 -1.29 21.33 9.92
CA LEU A 93 -1.66 21.05 8.54
C LEU A 93 -3.05 20.39 8.47
N LYS A 94 -4.04 21.23 8.14
CA LYS A 94 -5.44 20.85 7.93
C LYS A 94 -5.77 20.92 6.43
N PRO A 95 -5.98 19.79 5.74
CA PRO A 95 -6.59 19.81 4.42
C PRO A 95 -7.93 20.56 4.46
N PRO A 96 -8.30 21.37 3.44
CA PRO A 96 -7.68 21.50 2.12
C PRO A 96 -6.66 22.64 2.00
N ALA A 97 -6.12 23.18 3.10
CA ALA A 97 -5.23 24.33 3.04
C ALA A 97 -3.99 24.04 2.17
N LYS A 98 -3.73 24.92 1.19
CA LYS A 98 -2.49 24.88 0.43
C LYS A 98 -1.34 25.19 1.39
N TRP A 99 -0.42 24.24 1.50
CA TRP A 99 0.80 24.40 2.29
C TRP A 99 1.98 24.79 1.41
N HIS A 100 3.15 24.91 2.04
CA HIS A 100 4.43 25.15 1.37
C HIS A 100 4.80 24.02 0.42
N SER A 101 5.35 24.38 -0.74
CA SER A 101 5.97 23.47 -1.70
C SER A 101 7.25 22.85 -1.14
N ARG A 102 7.72 21.76 -1.78
CA ARG A 102 9.01 21.13 -1.43
C ARG A 102 10.18 22.13 -1.42
N ALA A 103 10.22 23.02 -2.42
CA ALA A 103 11.29 24.02 -2.53
C ALA A 103 11.24 25.04 -1.37
N GLU A 104 10.05 25.53 -1.01
CA GLU A 104 9.87 26.46 0.11
C GLU A 104 10.19 25.80 1.45
N ILE A 105 9.80 24.54 1.64
CA ILE A 105 10.13 23.75 2.84
C ILE A 105 11.64 23.64 3.01
N ALA A 106 12.35 23.26 1.95
CA ALA A 106 13.80 23.08 1.97
C ALA A 106 14.54 24.42 2.19
N ALA A 107 14.13 25.48 1.48
CA ALA A 107 14.76 26.79 1.59
C ALA A 107 14.54 27.44 2.97
N GLY A 108 13.35 27.24 3.56
CA GLY A 108 12.98 27.82 4.84
C GLY A 108 13.25 26.94 6.06
N ASN A 109 13.70 25.70 5.88
CA ASN A 109 13.82 24.68 6.94
C ASN A 109 12.53 24.54 7.77
N LEU A 110 11.38 24.53 7.08
CA LEU A 110 10.06 24.72 7.71
C LEU A 110 9.56 23.51 8.53
N LEU A 111 10.25 22.38 8.45
CA LEU A 111 9.94 21.15 9.19
C LEU A 111 10.96 20.86 10.31
N ALA A 112 11.83 21.81 10.63
CA ALA A 112 12.79 21.66 11.73
C ALA A 112 12.09 21.26 13.03
N GLY A 113 12.60 20.23 13.70
CA GLY A 113 12.01 19.68 14.91
C GLY A 113 10.90 18.65 14.67
N GLN A 114 10.58 18.33 13.42
CA GLN A 114 9.62 17.27 13.04
C GLN A 114 10.33 16.04 12.46
N GLU A 115 11.63 15.87 12.70
CA GLU A 115 12.40 14.75 12.17
C GLU A 115 11.97 13.42 12.82
N ILE A 116 11.63 12.42 12.00
CA ILE A 116 11.34 11.05 12.45
C ILE A 116 12.56 10.14 12.36
N ALA A 117 13.45 10.41 11.39
CA ALA A 117 14.68 9.68 11.17
C ALA A 117 15.59 10.51 10.24
N TRP A 118 16.85 10.10 10.16
CA TRP A 118 17.85 10.65 9.26
C TRP A 118 18.38 9.52 8.36
N VAL A 119 18.41 9.77 7.05
CA VAL A 119 18.98 8.90 6.02
C VAL A 119 20.28 9.50 5.48
N GLU A 120 21.04 8.72 4.72
CA GLU A 120 22.39 9.11 4.28
C GLU A 120 22.36 10.29 3.30
N THR A 121 21.51 10.19 2.28
CA THR A 121 21.46 11.19 1.21
C THR A 121 20.10 11.87 1.09
N PRO A 122 20.04 13.10 0.56
CA PRO A 122 18.78 13.76 0.21
C PRO A 122 17.96 13.02 -0.85
N VAL A 123 18.58 12.15 -1.66
CA VAL A 123 17.88 11.33 -2.66
C VAL A 123 17.10 10.21 -1.98
N ASP A 124 17.66 9.61 -0.93
CA ASP A 124 16.96 8.60 -0.12
C ASP A 124 15.76 9.20 0.63
N ALA A 125 15.80 10.50 0.93
CA ALA A 125 14.72 11.24 1.57
C ALA A 125 13.72 11.90 0.60
N PHE A 126 13.89 11.71 -0.71
CA PHE A 126 13.13 12.44 -1.73
C PHE A 126 11.71 11.89 -1.91
#